data_AF-A0A1G2WF43-F1
#
_entry.id   AF-A0A1G2WF43-F1
#
_cell.length_a   1.000
_cell.length_b   1.000
_cell.length_c   1.000
_cell.angle_alpha   90.00
_cell.angle_beta   90.00
_cell.angle_gamma   90.00
#
_symmetry.space_group_name_H-M   'P 1'
#
loop_
_entity.id
_entity.type
_entity.pdbx_description
1 polymer ?
#
loop_
_entity_poly.entity_id
_entity_poly.type
_entity_poly.pdbx_seq_one_letter_code
_entity_poly.pdbx_strand_id
1 'polypeptide(L)'
;MKRLIVLGIVLGALIYGNPEQSSRVFKIFKDKSLPVLKANAEYREELEYKMAELAAYQKAIDDITADMERIEENAPICPMTGNKAITIITKDGRDELRAKSEVLEEEIRLLEDKLKE
;
A
#
# COMPACT_ATOMS: atom_id res chain seq x y z
N MET A 1 20.59 39.01 -1.37
CA MET A 1 19.29 39.45 -0.82
C MET A 1 18.54 40.47 -1.68
N LYS A 2 19.17 41.43 -2.36
CA LYS A 2 18.45 42.43 -3.20
C LYS A 2 17.77 41.86 -4.47
N ARG A 3 18.23 40.72 -5.02
CA ARG A 3 17.69 40.12 -6.26
C ARG A 3 16.35 39.38 -6.08
N LEU A 4 16.05 38.87 -4.87
CA LEU A 4 14.78 38.16 -4.59
C LEU A 4 13.59 39.12 -4.46
N ILE A 5 13.83 40.32 -3.95
CA ILE A 5 12.79 41.33 -3.75
C ILE A 5 12.29 41.87 -5.11
N VAL A 6 13.18 42.04 -6.08
CA VAL A 6 12.84 42.50 -7.44
C VAL A 6 11.96 41.47 -8.16
N LEU A 7 12.23 40.17 -7.99
CA LEU A 7 11.40 39.10 -8.57
C LEU A 7 9.97 39.09 -8.00
N GLY A 8 9.82 39.32 -6.69
CA GLY A 8 8.50 39.42 -6.05
C GLY A 8 7.67 40.62 -6.52
N ILE A 9 8.32 41.77 -6.75
CA ILE A 9 7.66 42.98 -7.26
C ILE A 9 7.25 42.82 -8.74
N VAL A 10 8.08 42.16 -9.56
CA VAL A 10 7.75 41.89 -10.97
C VAL A 10 6.61 40.88 -11.11
N LEU A 11 6.57 39.84 -10.27
CA LEU A 11 5.44 38.89 -10.19
C LEU A 11 4.15 39.58 -9.72
N GLY A 12 4.24 40.46 -8.72
CA GLY A 12 3.09 41.25 -8.26
C GLY A 12 2.53 42.20 -9.33
N ALA A 13 3.41 42.84 -10.12
CA ALA A 13 3.01 43.74 -11.20
C ALA A 13 2.37 43.00 -12.40
N LEU A 14 2.83 41.79 -12.72
CA LEU A 14 2.22 40.93 -13.76
C LEU A 14 0.81 40.46 -13.37
N ILE A 15 0.56 40.24 -12.08
CA ILE A 15 -0.76 39.80 -11.58
C ILE A 15 -1.74 40.98 -11.48
N TYR A 16 -1.28 42.17 -11.12
CA TYR A 16 -2.13 43.37 -10.97
C TYR A 16 -2.34 44.17 -12.26
N GLY A 17 -1.40 44.13 -13.22
CA GLY A 17 -1.46 44.94 -14.44
C GLY A 17 -2.32 44.36 -15.57
N ASN A 18 -2.65 43.06 -15.51
CA ASN A 18 -3.47 42.41 -16.54
C ASN A 18 -4.20 41.17 -15.97
N PRO A 19 -5.45 41.30 -15.50
CA PRO A 19 -6.21 40.18 -14.92
C PRO A 19 -6.46 39.03 -15.93
N GLU A 20 -6.40 39.31 -17.23
CA GLU A 20 -6.57 38.32 -18.30
C GLU A 20 -5.38 37.36 -18.44
N GLN A 21 -4.13 37.81 -18.20
CA GLN A 21 -2.95 36.91 -18.24
C GLN A 21 -2.84 36.07 -16.97
N SER A 22 -3.16 36.64 -15.81
CA SER A 22 -3.23 35.89 -14.54
C SER A 22 -4.19 34.69 -14.65
N SER A 23 -5.38 34.90 -15.23
CA SER A 23 -6.35 33.81 -15.47
C SER A 23 -5.81 32.67 -16.35
N ARG A 24 -5.01 32.98 -17.39
CA ARG A 24 -4.42 31.96 -18.27
C ARG A 24 -3.29 31.18 -17.59
N VAL A 25 -2.41 31.86 -16.85
CA VAL A 25 -1.32 31.20 -16.12
C VAL A 25 -1.89 30.32 -15.00
N PHE A 26 -2.87 30.82 -14.24
CA PHE A 26 -3.58 30.02 -13.23
C PHE A 26 -4.35 28.86 -13.86
N LYS A 27 -5.00 29.01 -15.02
CA LYS A 27 -5.64 27.89 -15.74
C LYS A 27 -4.65 26.83 -16.17
N ILE A 28 -3.52 27.21 -16.76
CA ILE A 28 -2.47 26.27 -17.19
C ILE A 28 -1.88 25.52 -15.98
N PHE A 29 -1.68 26.22 -14.86
CA PHE A 29 -1.18 25.60 -13.62
C PHE A 29 -2.22 24.66 -12.99
N LYS A 30 -3.50 25.04 -13.02
CA LYS A 30 -4.61 24.23 -12.51
C LYS A 30 -4.83 22.99 -13.38
N ASP A 31 -4.75 23.11 -14.71
CA ASP A 31 -4.90 21.99 -15.64
C ASP A 31 -3.72 20.99 -15.59
N LYS A 32 -2.51 21.44 -15.26
CA LYS A 32 -1.36 20.54 -15.06
C LYS A 32 -1.28 19.91 -13.67
N SER A 33 -1.79 20.57 -12.63
CA SER A 33 -1.72 20.05 -11.24
C SER A 33 -2.87 19.10 -10.89
N LEU A 34 -4.05 19.27 -11.48
CA LEU A 34 -5.19 18.36 -11.25
C LEU A 34 -4.94 16.88 -11.63
N PRO A 35 -4.34 16.54 -12.79
CA PRO A 35 -4.13 15.14 -13.17
C PRO A 35 -3.11 14.44 -12.26
N VAL A 36 -2.07 15.15 -11.82
CA VAL A 36 -1.06 14.63 -10.88
C VAL A 36 -1.67 14.35 -9.51
N LEU A 37 -2.52 15.27 -9.02
CA LEU A 37 -3.21 15.09 -7.73
C LEU A 37 -4.24 13.94 -7.77
N LYS A 38 -4.91 13.73 -8.90
CA LYS A 38 -5.84 12.60 -9.08
C LYS A 38 -5.10 11.26 -9.15
N ALA A 39 -4.03 11.19 -9.94
CA ALA A 39 -3.21 9.98 -10.03
C ALA A 39 -2.62 9.60 -8.66
N ASN A 40 -2.16 10.59 -7.87
CA ASN A 40 -1.64 10.33 -6.53
C ASN A 40 -2.72 9.88 -5.53
N ALA A 41 -3.96 10.34 -5.69
CA ALA A 41 -5.07 9.87 -4.86
C ALA A 41 -5.43 8.42 -5.22
N GLU A 42 -5.49 8.09 -6.51
CA GLU A 42 -5.74 6.74 -7.01
C GLU A 42 -4.65 5.75 -6.57
N TYR A 43 -3.36 6.13 -6.65
CA TYR A 43 -2.26 5.28 -6.16
C TYR A 43 -2.28 5.08 -4.64
N ARG A 44 -2.76 6.07 -3.87
CA ARG A 44 -2.93 5.92 -2.42
C ARG A 44 -4.05 4.95 -2.07
N GLU A 45 -5.19 5.06 -2.76
CA GLU A 45 -6.31 4.13 -2.56
C GLU A 45 -5.91 2.69 -2.94
N GLU A 46 -5.18 2.52 -4.04
CA GLU A 46 -4.63 1.22 -4.44
C GLU A 46 -3.63 0.66 -3.42
N LEU A 47 -2.77 1.52 -2.85
CA LEU A 47 -1.83 1.13 -1.81
C LEU A 47 -2.55 0.69 -0.52
N GLU A 48 -3.55 1.45 -0.06
CA GLU A 48 -4.36 1.08 1.11
C GLU A 48 -5.06 -0.26 0.90
N TYR A 49 -5.61 -0.50 -0.29
CA TYR A 49 -6.25 -1.76 -0.63
C TYR A 49 -5.26 -2.93 -0.59
N LYS A 50 -4.09 -2.80 -1.23
CA LYS A 50 -3.08 -3.87 -1.23
C LYS A 50 -2.48 -4.12 0.15
N MET A 51 -2.31 -3.09 0.98
CA MET A 51 -1.90 -3.27 2.37
C MET A 51 -2.95 -4.03 3.20
N ALA A 52 -4.24 -3.74 2.97
CA ALA A 52 -5.31 -4.47 3.62
C ALA A 52 -5.37 -5.94 3.16
N GLU A 53 -5.14 -6.20 1.88
CA GLU A 53 -5.05 -7.55 1.33
C GLU A 53 -3.86 -8.32 1.91
N LEU A 54 -2.69 -7.69 2.05
CA LEU A 54 -1.52 -8.28 2.71
C LEU A 54 -1.83 -8.69 4.16
N ALA A 55 -2.47 -7.79 4.90
CA ALA A 55 -2.88 -8.06 6.28
C ALA A 55 -3.87 -9.23 6.36
N ALA A 56 -4.77 -9.37 5.39
CA ALA A 56 -5.69 -10.49 5.31
C ALA A 56 -4.98 -11.82 5.06
N TYR A 57 -3.99 -11.86 4.17
CA TYR A 57 -3.17 -13.07 3.93
C TYR A 57 -2.34 -13.45 5.15
N GLN A 58 -1.72 -12.48 5.82
CA GLN A 58 -0.98 -12.75 7.06
C GLN A 58 -1.91 -13.36 8.13
N LYS A 59 -3.08 -12.77 8.32
CA LYS A 59 -4.08 -13.29 9.25
C LYS A 59 -4.51 -14.71 8.89
N ALA A 60 -4.73 -15.01 7.61
CA ALA A 60 -5.09 -16.35 7.17
C ALA A 60 -3.99 -17.38 7.47
N ILE A 61 -2.72 -17.01 7.34
CA ILE A 61 -1.58 -17.86 7.71
C ILE A 61 -1.57 -18.13 9.22
N ASP A 62 -1.79 -17.09 10.02
CA ASP A 62 -1.83 -17.19 11.48
C ASP A 62 -2.99 -18.07 11.95
N ASP A 63 -4.18 -17.90 11.37
CA ASP A 63 -5.38 -18.69 11.66
C ASP A 63 -5.15 -20.18 11.34
N ILE A 64 -4.56 -20.50 10.17
CA ILE A 64 -4.23 -21.88 9.81
C ILE A 64 -3.20 -22.46 10.79
N THR A 65 -2.21 -21.68 11.19
CA THR A 65 -1.17 -22.13 12.11
C THR A 65 -1.76 -22.41 13.50
N ALA A 66 -2.62 -21.54 14.00
CA ALA A 66 -3.31 -21.74 15.28
C ALA A 66 -4.23 -22.96 15.27
N ASP A 67 -4.91 -23.23 14.14
CA ASP A 67 -5.73 -24.42 14.01
C ASP A 67 -4.88 -25.71 13.98
N MET A 68 -3.72 -25.68 13.33
CA MET A 68 -2.77 -26.81 13.34
C MET A 68 -2.26 -27.11 14.76
N GLU A 69 -1.84 -26.08 15.49
CA GLU A 69 -1.39 -26.22 16.88
C GLU A 69 -2.50 -26.79 17.76
N ARG A 70 -3.74 -26.30 17.60
CA ARG A 70 -4.90 -26.81 18.36
C ARG A 70 -5.17 -28.28 18.06
N ILE A 71 -5.04 -28.71 16.81
CA ILE A 71 -5.21 -30.12 16.43
C ILE A 71 -4.12 -30.99 17.08
N GLU A 72 -2.87 -30.53 17.07
CA GLU A 72 -1.75 -31.24 17.70
C GLU A 72 -1.88 -31.33 19.22
N GLU A 73 -2.32 -30.24 19.87
CA GLU A 73 -2.59 -30.20 21.30
C GLU A 73 -3.66 -31.22 21.70
N ASN A 74 -4.75 -31.28 20.94
CA ASN A 74 -5.91 -32.14 21.18
C ASN A 74 -5.80 -33.53 20.52
N ALA A 75 -4.64 -33.88 19.97
CA ALA A 75 -4.44 -35.16 19.32
C ALA A 75 -4.68 -36.32 20.31
N PRO A 76 -5.48 -37.34 19.94
CA PRO A 76 -5.81 -38.44 20.84
C PRO A 76 -4.55 -39.22 21.20
N ILE A 77 -4.49 -39.68 22.46
CA ILE A 77 -3.39 -40.51 22.94
C ILE A 77 -3.71 -41.98 22.65
N CYS A 78 -2.77 -42.69 22.03
CA CYS A 78 -2.88 -44.12 21.82
C CYS A 78 -2.81 -44.85 23.18
N PRO A 79 -3.82 -45.65 23.57
CA PRO A 79 -3.85 -46.29 24.87
C PRO A 79 -2.78 -47.39 25.04
N MET A 80 -2.25 -47.95 23.95
CA MET A 80 -1.19 -48.96 24.01
C MET A 80 0.21 -48.37 24.10
N THR A 81 0.48 -47.26 23.40
CA THR A 81 1.84 -46.69 23.32
C THR A 81 2.03 -45.46 24.21
N GLY A 82 0.94 -44.84 24.70
CA GLY A 82 0.99 -43.60 25.47
C GLY A 82 1.36 -42.36 24.66
N ASN A 83 1.59 -42.51 23.35
CA ASN A 83 1.97 -41.42 22.46
C ASN A 83 0.74 -40.79 21.79
N LYS A 84 0.84 -39.50 21.44
CA LYS A 84 -0.15 -38.82 20.61
C LYS A 84 -0.24 -39.46 19.23
N ALA A 85 -1.44 -39.46 18.66
CA ALA A 85 -1.66 -39.85 17.28
C ALA A 85 -0.89 -38.91 16.34
N ILE A 86 -0.25 -39.51 15.33
CA ILE A 86 0.42 -38.74 14.29
C ILE A 86 -0.65 -38.05 13.45
N THR A 87 -0.63 -36.72 13.45
CA THR A 87 -1.51 -35.92 12.60
C THR A 87 -0.76 -35.56 11.32
N ILE A 88 -1.30 -35.96 10.18
CA ILE A 88 -0.73 -35.66 8.86
C ILE A 88 -1.61 -34.61 8.20
N ILE A 89 -1.02 -33.48 7.83
CA ILE A 89 -1.71 -32.40 7.12
C ILE A 89 -1.49 -32.61 5.63
N THR A 90 -2.58 -32.83 4.92
CA THR A 90 -2.56 -33.16 3.48
C THR A 90 -2.74 -31.93 2.58
N LYS A 91 -3.18 -30.81 3.15
CA LYS A 91 -3.37 -29.54 2.46
C LYS A 91 -2.91 -28.40 3.37
N ASP A 92 -1.66 -27.98 3.20
CA ASP A 92 -1.13 -26.77 3.82
C ASP A 92 -1.21 -25.62 2.81
N GLY A 93 -2.14 -24.69 3.03
CA GLY A 93 -2.33 -23.52 2.17
C GLY A 93 -1.36 -22.36 2.48
N ARG A 94 -0.53 -22.47 3.53
CA ARG A 94 0.32 -21.37 3.98
C ARG A 94 1.40 -21.02 2.97
N ASP A 95 1.94 -21.99 2.25
CA ASP A 95 2.98 -21.75 1.23
C ASP A 95 2.43 -20.94 0.06
N GLU A 96 1.20 -21.24 -0.40
CA GLU A 96 0.53 -20.46 -1.45
C GLU A 96 0.23 -19.03 -0.99
N LEU A 97 -0.23 -18.87 0.25
CA LEU A 97 -0.48 -17.55 0.84
C LEU A 97 0.80 -16.74 1.00
N ARG A 98 1.91 -17.37 1.41
CA ARG A 98 3.23 -16.72 1.50
C ARG A 98 3.72 -16.23 0.14
N ALA A 99 3.61 -17.07 -0.89
CA ALA A 99 3.97 -16.67 -2.25
C ALA A 99 3.13 -15.47 -2.75
N LYS A 100 1.83 -15.45 -2.44
CA LYS A 100 0.97 -14.30 -2.76
C LYS A 100 1.35 -13.04 -1.97
N SER A 101 1.69 -13.18 -0.69
CA SER A 101 2.17 -12.05 0.13
C SER A 101 3.47 -11.47 -0.43
N GLU A 102 4.45 -12.29 -0.83
CA GLU A 102 5.71 -11.82 -1.43
C GLU A 102 5.48 -10.99 -2.70
N VAL A 103 4.57 -11.44 -3.58
CA VAL A 103 4.19 -10.69 -4.79
C VAL A 103 3.56 -9.36 -4.41
N LEU A 104 2.66 -9.35 -3.43
CA LEU A 104 1.92 -8.17 -3.00
C LEU A 104 2.83 -7.14 -2.31
N GLU A 105 3.83 -7.59 -1.53
CA GLU A 105 4.86 -6.72 -0.95
C GLU A 105 5.67 -6.00 -2.02
N GLU A 106 6.05 -6.70 -3.08
CA GLU A 106 6.76 -6.11 -4.22
C GLU A 106 5.88 -5.07 -4.95
N GLU A 107 4.60 -5.37 -5.16
CA GLU A 107 3.64 -4.43 -5.76
C GLU A 107 3.44 -3.17 -4.90
N ILE A 108 3.35 -3.33 -3.58
CA ILE A 108 3.28 -2.20 -2.64
C ILE A 108 4.55 -1.35 -2.75
N ARG A 109 5.73 -1.97 -2.76
CA ARG A 109 7.01 -1.26 -2.90
C ARG A 109 7.06 -0.42 -4.17
N LEU A 110 6.63 -0.99 -5.30
CA LEU A 110 6.59 -0.29 -6.59
C LEU A 110 5.59 0.89 -6.57
N LEU A 111 4.45 0.75 -5.89
CA LEU A 111 3.49 1.85 -5.71
C LEU A 111 4.02 2.95 -4.80
N GLU A 112 4.71 2.60 -3.71
CA GLU A 112 5.36 3.57 -2.82
C GLU A 112 6.42 4.38 -3.56
N ASP A 113 7.21 3.75 -4.42
CA ASP A 113 8.25 4.42 -5.21
C ASP A 113 7.63 5.39 -6.23
N LYS A 114 6.53 4.98 -6.89
CA LYS A 114 5.77 5.87 -7.79
C LYS A 114 5.14 7.07 -7.08
N LEU A 115 4.78 6.93 -5.81
CA LEU A 115 4.24 8.02 -4.99
C LEU A 115 5.33 9.00 -4.49
N LYS A 116 6.60 8.59 -4.52
CA LYS A 116 7.75 9.41 -4.10
C LYS A 116 8.36 10.23 -5.25
N GLU A 117 8.19 9.81 -6.50
CA GLU A 117 8.56 10.57 -7.72
C GLU A 117 7.62 11.77 -7.98
#